data_AF-A0A9Q0NYM9-F1
#
_entry.id   AF-A0A9Q0NYM9-F1
#
_cell.length_a   1.000
_cell.length_b   1.000
_cell.length_c   1.000
_cell.angle_alpha   90.00
_cell.angle_beta   90.00
_cell.angle_gamma   90.00
#
_symmetry.space_group_name_H-M   'P 1'
#
loop_
_entity.id
_entity.type
_entity.pdbx_description
1 polymer ?
#
loop_
_entity_poly.entity_id
_entity_poly.type
_entity_poly.pdbx_seq_one_letter_code
_entity_poly.pdbx_strand_id
1 'polypeptide(L)'
;MNKTCLSKKPNFARCFREMPQRDDQEHVLVLRGIWNIAMTQPDDPEFPSLGIFECMGKLIQRAVKDRQWLLRDQNIYIPYYAAHIIGSYTMNKVQFAEKAVNSSVVLPLIELLRGKISWVEQRVAVRSLGHLASHATTFEAIAEHEVEIIKLAMEISCNCIKTVYRRFVGVKDSKRVKYHSDLLTTGLGDLEIENRKAEEWASQLQCWSLYLLNCFACKGRSLNLICNKHFLKELCGMWGGLANCASPGGIGCIRTLCDFKAGRESLANSKEVMEILCNTSRSSDDWQYMAIDCLLLLLKDTDTRYIVIHTAASSLADLVELRSLKERKKVGEAITQALLQDYHKIKYGDLKLSSQDAERALKETWDLMVERRKREELMSEEELKERKDLVGMLKQEGNKKFWSGQIEKAVTTYTKALDLCPLKMRKERIVLYSNRGQSYLLLHNAEAVISDTTRALCLSSTASPHRKSLWRRAQAYDMKGLAKESLMDCLMFIHGRMKAEKTKHAKIPYFAARMIHKQMNATWLFSTVAKSKNKDDAGVEKPRVGEHGEDLCQVTEEIKERNGEW
;
A
#
# COMPACT_ATOMS: atom_id res chain seq x y z
N MET A 1 16.83 32.27 -12.85
CA MET A 1 17.94 32.51 -13.81
C MET A 1 17.32 32.79 -15.16
N ASN A 2 17.38 34.02 -15.67
CA ASN A 2 16.83 34.40 -16.98
C ASN A 2 17.90 35.14 -17.80
N LYS A 3 18.00 34.80 -19.09
CA LYS A 3 18.87 35.33 -20.17
C LYS A 3 20.34 34.88 -20.27
N THR A 4 20.92 34.15 -19.32
CA THR A 4 22.33 33.67 -19.38
C THR A 4 22.56 32.24 -19.92
N CYS A 5 21.51 31.48 -20.27
CA CYS A 5 21.66 30.08 -20.71
C CYS A 5 22.20 29.91 -22.14
N LEU A 6 21.89 30.82 -23.08
CA LEU A 6 22.23 30.61 -24.50
C LEU A 6 23.74 30.60 -24.79
N SER A 7 24.56 31.36 -24.06
CA SER A 7 26.03 31.39 -24.24
C SER A 7 26.76 30.20 -23.59
N LYS A 8 26.10 29.42 -22.74
CA LYS A 8 26.69 28.26 -22.04
C LYS A 8 26.37 26.90 -22.70
N LYS A 9 25.39 26.84 -23.61
CA LYS A 9 24.96 25.59 -24.27
C LYS A 9 26.07 24.79 -24.97
N PRO A 10 27.01 25.40 -25.73
CA PRO A 10 28.10 24.67 -26.37
C PRO A 10 29.05 24.01 -25.35
N ASN A 11 29.28 24.68 -24.21
CA ASN A 11 30.12 24.16 -23.13
C ASN A 11 29.48 22.97 -22.41
N PHE A 12 28.16 22.99 -22.18
CA PHE A 12 27.47 21.86 -21.55
C PHE A 12 27.39 20.61 -22.45
N ALA A 13 27.08 20.77 -23.75
CA ALA A 13 27.09 19.64 -24.68
C ALA A 13 28.48 19.00 -24.83
N ARG A 14 29.54 19.83 -24.80
CA ARG A 14 30.92 19.34 -24.76
C ARG A 14 31.22 18.62 -23.44
N CYS A 15 30.84 19.23 -22.31
CA CYS A 15 31.01 18.64 -20.98
C CYS A 15 30.35 17.27 -20.87
N PHE A 16 29.10 17.09 -21.33
CA PHE A 16 28.42 15.80 -21.30
C PHE A 16 29.07 14.72 -22.18
N ARG A 17 29.72 15.10 -23.27
CA ARG A 17 30.47 14.15 -24.11
C ARG A 17 31.79 13.72 -23.48
N GLU A 18 32.50 14.64 -22.83
CA GLU A 18 33.82 14.40 -22.25
C GLU A 18 33.76 13.78 -20.85
N MET A 19 32.74 14.09 -20.05
CA MET A 19 32.60 13.68 -18.64
C MET A 19 32.78 12.17 -18.41
N PRO A 20 32.20 11.25 -19.21
CA PRO A 20 32.42 9.82 -19.01
C PRO A 20 33.87 9.35 -19.26
N GLN A 21 34.67 10.13 -20.00
CA GLN A 21 36.03 9.78 -20.41
C GLN A 21 37.11 10.41 -19.52
N ARG A 22 36.74 11.41 -18.71
CA ARG A 22 37.67 12.14 -17.84
C ARG A 22 37.58 11.65 -16.40
N ASP A 23 38.67 11.79 -15.67
CA ASP A 23 38.71 11.63 -14.22
C ASP A 23 38.78 13.04 -13.62
N ASP A 24 37.67 13.50 -13.06
CA ASP A 24 37.56 14.82 -12.46
C ASP A 24 36.74 14.72 -11.16
N GLN A 25 37.29 15.22 -10.07
CA GLN A 25 36.67 15.20 -8.75
C GLN A 25 35.43 16.12 -8.68
N GLU A 26 35.33 17.11 -9.57
CA GLU A 26 34.17 18.02 -9.64
C GLU A 26 32.92 17.36 -10.24
N HIS A 27 33.05 16.20 -10.89
CA HIS A 27 31.92 15.50 -11.51
C HIS A 27 30.75 15.27 -10.55
N VAL A 28 31.03 14.91 -9.30
CA VAL A 28 29.99 14.64 -8.30
C VAL A 28 29.22 15.90 -7.93
N LEU A 29 29.91 17.04 -7.79
CA LEU A 29 29.29 18.34 -7.51
C LEU A 29 28.42 18.79 -8.69
N VAL A 30 28.92 18.63 -9.93
CA VAL A 30 28.18 18.94 -11.15
C VAL A 30 26.92 18.08 -11.25
N LEU A 31 27.03 16.77 -11.06
CA LEU A 31 25.89 15.85 -11.12
C LEU A 31 24.88 16.11 -10.01
N ARG A 32 25.31 16.43 -8.79
CA ARG A 32 24.43 16.86 -7.71
C ARG A 32 23.65 18.14 -8.09
N GLY A 33 24.32 19.09 -8.73
CA GLY A 33 23.69 20.30 -9.27
C GLY A 33 22.64 20.00 -10.35
N ILE A 34 22.98 19.16 -11.32
CA ILE A 34 22.06 18.73 -12.39
C ILE A 34 20.88 17.96 -11.82
N TRP A 35 21.10 17.07 -10.86
CA TRP A 35 20.05 16.34 -10.17
C TRP A 35 19.05 17.27 -9.47
N ASN A 36 19.53 18.30 -8.77
CA ASN A 36 18.66 19.30 -8.15
C ASN A 36 17.81 20.04 -9.19
N ILE A 37 18.39 20.38 -10.35
CA ILE A 37 17.65 21.00 -11.47
C ILE A 37 16.61 20.02 -12.04
N ALA A 38 16.99 18.77 -12.31
CA ALA A 38 16.09 17.74 -12.83
C ALA A 38 14.90 17.48 -11.88
N MET A 39 15.12 17.58 -10.57
CA MET A 39 14.07 17.44 -9.56
C MET A 39 13.12 18.64 -9.48
N THR A 40 13.64 19.85 -9.66
CA THR A 40 12.85 21.08 -9.53
C THR A 40 12.19 21.49 -10.85
N GLN A 41 12.79 21.12 -11.98
CA GLN A 41 12.37 21.47 -13.33
C GLN A 41 12.46 20.23 -14.25
N PRO A 42 11.70 19.15 -13.97
CA PRO A 42 11.75 17.90 -14.74
C PRO A 42 11.30 18.06 -16.20
N ASP A 43 10.57 19.13 -16.50
CA ASP A 43 10.04 19.43 -17.83
C ASP A 43 10.94 20.35 -18.66
N ASP A 44 12.06 20.83 -18.11
CA ASP A 44 13.01 21.68 -18.83
C ASP A 44 13.79 20.87 -19.90
N PRO A 45 13.68 21.22 -21.20
CA PRO A 45 14.39 20.52 -22.26
C PRO A 45 15.88 20.84 -22.35
N GLU A 46 16.42 21.79 -21.59
CA GLU A 46 17.82 22.24 -21.75
C GLU A 46 18.81 21.08 -21.72
N PHE A 47 18.96 20.36 -20.61
CA PHE A 47 19.90 19.23 -20.53
C PHE A 47 19.49 18.01 -21.39
N PRO A 48 18.21 17.61 -21.46
CA PRO A 48 17.75 16.59 -22.40
C PRO A 48 18.13 16.87 -23.86
N SER A 49 18.15 18.13 -24.29
CA SER A 49 18.53 18.53 -25.64
C SER A 49 20.05 18.51 -25.90
N LEU A 50 20.86 18.49 -24.84
CA LEU A 50 22.32 18.58 -24.91
C LEU A 50 23.03 17.23 -24.73
N GLY A 51 22.29 16.11 -24.67
CA GLY A 51 22.86 14.77 -24.58
C GLY A 51 23.08 14.25 -23.15
N ILE A 52 22.35 14.79 -22.16
CA ILE A 52 22.48 14.34 -20.76
C ILE A 52 22.25 12.83 -20.59
N PHE A 53 21.28 12.24 -21.30
CA PHE A 53 20.95 10.82 -21.16
C PHE A 53 22.09 9.90 -21.58
N GLU A 54 22.73 10.20 -22.71
CA GLU A 54 23.90 9.45 -23.19
C GLU A 54 25.05 9.54 -22.17
N CYS A 55 25.30 10.73 -21.62
CA CYS A 55 26.29 10.93 -20.56
C CYS A 55 25.99 10.09 -19.32
N MET A 56 24.76 10.17 -18.79
CA MET A 56 24.36 9.41 -17.60
C MET A 56 24.45 7.88 -17.84
N GLY A 57 24.01 7.41 -19.01
CA GLY A 57 24.10 5.99 -19.38
C GLY A 57 25.55 5.48 -19.41
N LYS A 58 26.46 6.26 -20.01
CA LYS A 58 27.90 5.92 -20.04
C LYS A 58 28.55 5.95 -18.66
N LEU A 59 28.19 6.92 -17.80
CA LEU A 59 28.70 6.98 -16.43
C LEU A 59 28.25 5.78 -15.59
N ILE A 60 26.98 5.36 -15.71
CA ILE A 60 26.49 4.14 -15.05
C ILE A 60 27.24 2.91 -15.59
N GLN A 61 27.43 2.82 -16.90
CA GLN A 61 28.15 1.69 -17.50
C GLN A 61 29.61 1.63 -17.03
N ARG A 62 30.28 2.79 -16.92
CA ARG A 62 31.64 2.88 -16.37
C ARG A 62 31.68 2.47 -14.91
N ALA A 63 30.75 2.97 -14.09
CA ALA A 63 30.62 2.58 -12.68
C ALA A 63 30.50 1.05 -12.49
N VAL A 64 29.72 0.40 -13.37
CA VAL A 64 29.49 -1.04 -13.31
C VAL A 64 30.69 -1.86 -13.80
N LYS A 65 31.44 -1.36 -14.79
CA LYS A 65 32.54 -2.12 -15.42
C LYS A 65 33.90 -1.86 -14.78
N ASP A 66 34.13 -0.66 -14.27
CA ASP A 66 35.41 -0.21 -13.73
C ASP A 66 35.29 0.04 -12.23
N ARG A 67 35.55 -1.01 -11.45
CA ARG A 67 35.50 -0.99 -9.99
C ARG A 67 36.56 -0.07 -9.39
N GLN A 68 37.75 0.01 -10.00
CA GLN A 68 38.81 0.89 -9.51
C GLN A 68 38.41 2.35 -9.66
N TRP A 69 37.81 2.71 -10.79
CA TRP A 69 37.26 4.04 -10.99
C TRP A 69 36.12 4.36 -10.04
N LEU A 70 35.20 3.42 -9.82
CA LEU A 70 34.06 3.63 -8.91
C LEU A 70 34.50 3.93 -7.48
N LEU A 71 35.54 3.24 -7.00
CA LEU A 71 36.08 3.39 -5.64
C LEU A 71 37.08 4.55 -5.50
N ARG A 72 37.34 5.30 -6.57
CA ARG A 72 38.22 6.47 -6.55
C ARG A 72 37.46 7.70 -6.08
N ASP A 73 38.03 8.42 -5.12
CA ASP A 73 37.50 9.69 -4.60
C ASP A 73 36.01 9.61 -4.24
N GLN A 74 35.18 10.44 -4.87
CA GLN A 74 33.73 10.49 -4.66
C GLN A 74 32.93 9.80 -5.79
N ASN A 75 33.58 9.02 -6.66
CA ASN A 75 32.89 8.42 -7.82
C ASN A 75 31.77 7.46 -7.42
N ILE A 76 31.78 6.93 -6.20
CA ILE A 76 30.73 6.07 -5.65
C ILE A 76 29.33 6.71 -5.68
N TYR A 77 29.24 8.05 -5.66
CA TYR A 77 27.97 8.78 -5.73
C TYR A 77 27.43 8.95 -7.16
N ILE A 78 28.28 8.84 -8.18
CA ILE A 78 27.94 9.10 -9.58
C ILE A 78 26.77 8.23 -10.09
N PRO A 79 26.78 6.89 -9.95
CA PRO A 79 25.71 6.05 -10.48
C PRO A 79 24.34 6.37 -9.85
N TYR A 80 24.32 6.74 -8.58
CA TYR A 80 23.09 7.20 -7.91
C TYR A 80 22.52 8.45 -8.58
N TYR A 81 23.32 9.51 -8.71
CA TYR A 81 22.87 10.76 -9.34
C TYR A 81 22.49 10.55 -10.81
N ALA A 82 23.29 9.78 -11.55
CA ALA A 82 23.06 9.52 -12.97
C ALA A 82 21.71 8.83 -13.22
N ALA A 83 21.42 7.75 -12.49
CA ALA A 83 20.14 7.06 -12.60
C ALA A 83 18.99 7.98 -12.15
N HIS A 84 19.17 8.74 -11.06
CA HIS A 84 18.14 9.64 -10.57
C HIS A 84 17.80 10.77 -11.56
N ILE A 85 18.82 11.32 -12.25
CA ILE A 85 18.64 12.34 -13.30
C ILE A 85 17.82 11.76 -14.47
N ILE A 86 18.15 10.56 -14.93
CA ILE A 86 17.39 9.87 -15.98
C ILE A 86 15.93 9.76 -15.55
N GLY A 87 15.65 9.16 -14.39
CA GLY A 87 14.29 8.97 -13.91
C GLY A 87 13.53 10.28 -13.71
N SER A 88 14.16 11.37 -13.27
CA SER A 88 13.47 12.63 -13.05
C SER A 88 13.04 13.31 -14.35
N TYR A 89 13.87 13.34 -15.39
CA TYR A 89 13.49 13.91 -16.68
C TYR A 89 12.47 13.05 -17.43
N THR A 90 12.47 11.73 -17.26
CA THR A 90 11.56 10.82 -17.98
C THR A 90 10.19 10.66 -17.32
N MET A 91 9.98 11.26 -16.15
CA MET A 91 8.76 11.09 -15.34
C MET A 91 7.50 11.61 -16.05
N ASN A 92 7.55 12.81 -16.64
CA ASN A 92 6.36 13.50 -17.13
C ASN A 92 6.25 13.52 -18.66
N LYS A 93 7.38 13.70 -19.37
CA LYS A 93 7.40 13.93 -20.82
C LYS A 93 7.83 12.69 -21.59
N VAL A 94 6.91 12.17 -22.40
CA VAL A 94 7.16 11.05 -23.32
C VAL A 94 8.36 11.30 -24.26
N GLN A 95 8.50 12.53 -24.78
CA GLN A 95 9.64 12.91 -25.64
C GLN A 95 11.00 12.76 -24.95
N PHE A 96 11.06 12.95 -23.63
CA PHE A 96 12.29 12.77 -22.87
C PHE A 96 12.55 11.29 -22.60
N ALA A 97 11.50 10.50 -22.34
CA ALA A 97 11.60 9.05 -22.24
C ALA A 97 12.12 8.43 -23.55
N GLU A 98 11.59 8.84 -24.71
CA GLU A 98 12.04 8.38 -26.04
C GLU A 98 13.51 8.72 -26.28
N LYS A 99 13.92 9.95 -25.99
CA LYS A 99 15.33 10.35 -26.07
C LYS A 99 16.22 9.51 -25.15
N ALA A 100 15.77 9.21 -23.93
CA ALA A 100 16.53 8.40 -22.99
C ALA A 100 16.71 6.97 -23.51
N VAL A 101 15.65 6.33 -24.01
CA VAL A 101 15.72 5.00 -24.62
C VAL A 101 16.65 4.99 -25.85
N ASN A 102 16.52 5.97 -26.74
CA ASN A 102 17.40 6.13 -27.90
C ASN A 102 18.87 6.36 -27.50
N SER A 103 19.11 6.89 -26.29
CA SER A 103 20.45 7.04 -25.71
C SER A 103 20.98 5.77 -25.03
N SER A 104 20.31 4.62 -25.21
CA SER A 104 20.71 3.30 -24.69
C SER A 104 20.84 3.22 -23.16
N VAL A 105 20.01 3.95 -22.41
CA VAL A 105 20.07 3.96 -20.93
C VAL A 105 19.47 2.73 -20.26
N VAL A 106 18.69 1.91 -20.99
CA VAL A 106 17.92 0.78 -20.43
C VAL A 106 18.84 -0.28 -19.81
N LEU A 107 19.82 -0.78 -20.58
CA LEU A 107 20.79 -1.78 -20.10
C LEU A 107 21.59 -1.29 -18.88
N PRO A 108 22.20 -0.08 -18.88
CA PRO A 108 22.83 0.47 -17.68
C PRO A 108 21.92 0.50 -16.45
N LEU A 109 20.64 0.84 -16.60
CA LEU A 109 19.68 0.83 -15.49
C LEU A 109 19.37 -0.59 -15.00
N ILE A 110 19.28 -1.57 -15.90
CA ILE A 110 19.10 -2.99 -15.52
C ILE A 110 20.32 -3.50 -14.75
N GLU A 111 21.55 -3.09 -15.11
CA GLU A 111 22.76 -3.45 -14.35
C GLU A 111 22.72 -2.94 -12.90
N LEU A 112 22.19 -1.72 -12.68
CA LEU A 112 21.96 -1.21 -11.33
C LEU A 112 20.83 -1.97 -10.63
N LEU A 113 19.76 -2.33 -11.34
CA LEU A 113 18.64 -3.11 -10.81
C LEU A 113 19.09 -4.49 -10.32
N ARG A 114 20.04 -5.14 -11.01
CA ARG A 114 20.69 -6.40 -10.58
C ARG A 114 21.43 -6.28 -9.24
N GLY A 115 21.63 -5.06 -8.73
CA GLY A 115 22.29 -4.84 -7.45
C GLY A 115 23.81 -4.88 -7.53
N LYS A 116 24.41 -4.60 -8.70
CA LYS A 116 25.86 -4.57 -8.90
C LYS A 116 26.62 -3.55 -8.05
N ILE A 117 25.92 -2.59 -7.43
CA ILE A 117 26.50 -1.59 -6.54
C ILE A 117 25.89 -1.73 -5.14
N SER A 118 24.69 -1.20 -4.92
CA SER A 118 23.97 -1.36 -3.66
C SER A 118 22.45 -1.17 -3.82
N TRP A 119 21.73 -1.37 -2.72
CA TRP A 119 20.29 -1.13 -2.63
C TRP A 119 19.92 0.34 -2.90
N VAL A 120 20.85 1.29 -2.69
CA VAL A 120 20.64 2.71 -2.97
C VAL A 120 20.49 2.96 -4.47
N GLU A 121 21.36 2.34 -5.28
CA GLU A 121 21.31 2.44 -6.73
C GLU A 121 20.14 1.62 -7.31
N GLN A 122 19.83 0.44 -6.74
CA GLN A 122 18.62 -0.32 -7.12
C GLN A 122 17.36 0.53 -7.00
N ARG A 123 17.26 1.35 -5.94
CA ARG A 123 16.12 2.23 -5.71
C ARG A 123 15.92 3.28 -6.81
N VAL A 124 16.98 3.94 -7.25
CA VAL A 124 16.85 4.93 -8.33
C VAL A 124 16.72 4.28 -9.71
N ALA A 125 17.31 3.10 -9.89
CA ALA A 125 17.19 2.32 -11.12
C ALA A 125 15.75 1.83 -11.35
N VAL A 126 15.11 1.23 -10.33
CA VAL A 126 13.73 0.74 -10.44
C VAL A 126 12.74 1.87 -10.70
N ARG A 127 12.93 3.04 -10.07
CA ARG A 127 12.13 4.24 -10.34
C ARG A 127 12.25 4.68 -11.80
N SER A 128 13.48 4.74 -12.31
CA SER A 128 13.77 5.20 -13.67
C SER A 128 13.21 4.25 -14.72
N LEU A 129 13.38 2.94 -14.53
CA LEU A 129 12.77 1.91 -15.37
C LEU A 129 11.24 1.96 -15.31
N GLY A 130 10.66 2.21 -14.13
CA GLY A 130 9.21 2.40 -13.98
C GLY A 130 8.69 3.56 -14.80
N HIS A 131 9.36 4.73 -14.77
CA HIS A 131 8.97 5.87 -15.58
C HIS A 131 9.10 5.60 -17.08
N LEU A 132 10.15 4.90 -17.51
CA LEU A 132 10.31 4.50 -18.91
C LEU A 132 9.24 3.48 -19.35
N ALA A 133 8.86 2.54 -18.49
CA ALA A 133 7.84 1.53 -18.78
C ALA A 133 6.40 2.09 -18.73
N SER A 134 6.19 3.24 -18.09
CA SER A 134 4.84 3.81 -17.96
C SER A 134 4.34 4.42 -19.27
N HIS A 135 5.24 4.97 -20.09
CA HIS A 135 4.91 5.53 -21.40
C HIS A 135 4.73 4.42 -22.44
N ALA A 136 3.67 4.55 -23.26
CA ALA A 136 3.35 3.55 -24.27
C ALA A 136 4.42 3.42 -25.36
N THR A 137 5.05 4.53 -25.77
CA THR A 137 6.03 4.54 -26.88
C THR A 137 7.38 3.93 -26.50
N THR A 138 7.76 3.98 -25.23
CA THR A 138 9.03 3.42 -24.73
C THR A 138 8.88 2.05 -24.09
N PHE A 139 7.66 1.56 -23.88
CA PHE A 139 7.42 0.31 -23.18
C PHE A 139 8.09 -0.89 -23.86
N GLU A 140 8.01 -1.02 -25.19
CA GLU A 140 8.56 -2.18 -25.91
C GLU A 140 10.07 -2.31 -25.73
N ALA A 141 10.81 -1.21 -25.70
CA ALA A 141 12.26 -1.23 -25.43
C ALA A 141 12.60 -1.74 -24.01
N ILE A 142 11.71 -1.55 -23.04
CA ILE A 142 11.86 -2.13 -21.70
C ILE A 142 11.40 -3.59 -21.70
N ALA A 143 10.37 -3.91 -22.48
CA ALA A 143 9.80 -5.25 -22.60
C ALA A 143 10.72 -6.26 -23.31
N GLU A 144 11.72 -5.81 -24.07
CA GLU A 144 12.81 -6.66 -24.57
C GLU A 144 13.51 -7.44 -23.45
N HIS A 145 13.55 -6.89 -22.24
CA HIS A 145 14.12 -7.49 -21.03
C HIS A 145 13.06 -7.91 -20.00
N GLU A 146 11.82 -8.12 -20.45
CA GLU A 146 10.63 -8.34 -19.59
C GLU A 146 10.87 -9.39 -18.50
N VAL A 147 11.27 -10.62 -18.87
CA VAL A 147 11.38 -11.73 -17.91
C VAL A 147 12.37 -11.42 -16.79
N GLU A 148 13.50 -10.80 -17.14
CA GLU A 148 14.54 -10.43 -16.17
C GLU A 148 14.06 -9.31 -15.27
N ILE A 149 13.51 -8.23 -15.84
CA ILE A 149 13.02 -7.07 -15.08
C ILE A 149 11.94 -7.49 -14.08
N ILE A 150 10.99 -8.32 -14.50
CA ILE A 150 9.91 -8.79 -13.63
C ILE A 150 10.45 -9.62 -12.48
N LYS A 151 11.37 -10.56 -12.74
CA LYS A 151 11.98 -11.36 -11.67
C LYS A 151 12.73 -10.49 -10.66
N LEU A 152 13.56 -9.56 -11.14
CA LEU A 152 14.29 -8.63 -10.28
C LEU A 152 13.36 -7.72 -9.47
N ALA A 153 12.32 -7.16 -10.09
CA ALA A 153 11.37 -6.29 -9.39
C ALA A 153 10.55 -7.06 -8.33
N MET A 154 10.14 -8.30 -8.62
CA MET A 154 9.50 -9.17 -7.63
C MET A 154 10.45 -9.46 -6.47
N GLU A 155 11.68 -9.88 -6.74
CA GLU A 155 12.69 -10.18 -5.73
C GLU A 155 13.00 -8.96 -4.85
N ILE A 156 13.21 -7.79 -5.45
CA ILE A 156 13.47 -6.54 -4.72
C ILE A 156 12.26 -6.18 -3.86
N SER A 157 11.03 -6.25 -4.38
CA SER A 157 9.83 -5.90 -3.59
C SER A 157 9.63 -6.80 -2.37
N CYS A 158 10.00 -8.09 -2.46
CA CYS A 158 9.97 -9.03 -1.35
C CYS A 158 11.11 -8.81 -0.34
N ASN A 159 12.31 -8.47 -0.81
CA ASN A 159 13.52 -8.51 0.01
C ASN A 159 14.09 -7.14 0.42
N CYS A 160 13.62 -6.04 -0.15
CA CYS A 160 14.23 -4.71 0.06
C CYS A 160 14.22 -4.28 1.52
N ILE A 161 13.11 -4.45 2.24
CA ILE A 161 12.98 -4.10 3.66
C ILE A 161 14.02 -4.87 4.50
N LYS A 162 14.13 -6.18 4.27
CA LYS A 162 15.11 -7.05 4.93
C LYS A 162 16.54 -6.65 4.59
N THR A 163 16.79 -6.28 3.33
CA THR A 163 18.10 -5.85 2.83
C THR A 163 18.53 -4.54 3.48
N VAL A 164 17.69 -3.51 3.45
CA VAL A 164 17.98 -2.20 4.06
C VAL A 164 18.18 -2.35 5.57
N TYR A 165 17.36 -3.17 6.24
CA TYR A 165 17.55 -3.40 7.66
C TYR A 165 18.89 -4.06 7.97
N ARG A 166 19.21 -5.17 7.30
CA ARG A 166 20.44 -5.92 7.58
C ARG A 166 21.70 -5.18 7.18
N ARG A 167 21.66 -4.42 6.09
CA ARG A 167 22.83 -3.72 5.53
C ARG A 167 23.02 -2.30 6.09
N PHE A 168 22.00 -1.69 6.68
CA PHE A 168 22.08 -0.32 7.18
C PHE A 168 21.48 -0.12 8.58
N VAL A 169 20.16 -0.25 8.75
CA VAL A 169 19.47 0.12 10.01
C VAL A 169 19.95 -0.72 11.21
N GLY A 170 20.06 -2.03 11.03
CA GLY A 170 20.50 -2.99 12.03
C GLY A 170 22.02 -3.11 12.17
N VAL A 171 22.79 -2.29 11.45
CA VAL A 171 24.25 -2.18 11.55
C VAL A 171 24.62 -1.13 12.59
N LYS A 172 25.65 -1.41 13.39
CA LYS A 172 26.20 -0.43 14.34
C LYS A 172 26.59 0.85 13.60
N ASP A 173 26.33 2.00 14.21
CA ASP A 173 26.55 3.32 13.62
C ASP A 173 27.97 3.47 13.01
N SER A 174 29.00 3.14 13.78
CA SER A 174 30.40 3.15 13.35
C SER A 174 30.76 2.21 12.19
N LYS A 175 29.86 1.29 11.82
CA LYS A 175 30.03 0.32 10.72
C LYS A 175 29.12 0.60 9.53
N ARG A 176 28.35 1.69 9.56
CA ARG A 176 27.51 2.11 8.42
C ARG A 176 28.38 2.58 7.27
N VAL A 177 27.92 2.31 6.06
CA VAL A 177 28.59 2.76 4.85
C VAL A 177 28.39 4.27 4.76
N LYS A 178 29.47 5.04 4.87
CA LYS A 178 29.43 6.52 4.96
C LYS A 178 28.67 7.16 3.79
N TYR A 179 28.88 6.67 2.57
CA TYR A 179 28.19 7.24 1.40
C TYR A 179 26.66 7.02 1.44
N HIS A 180 26.18 5.95 2.09
CA HIS A 180 24.74 5.75 2.31
C HIS A 180 24.20 6.82 3.27
N SER A 181 24.90 7.04 4.39
CA SER A 181 24.57 8.09 5.36
C SER A 181 24.55 9.48 4.73
N ASP A 182 25.58 9.79 3.94
CA ASP A 182 25.72 11.07 3.24
C ASP A 182 24.59 11.30 2.22
N LEU A 183 24.20 10.27 1.46
CA LEU A 183 23.08 10.37 0.52
C LEU A 183 21.72 10.48 1.21
N LEU A 184 21.52 9.81 2.34
CA LEU A 184 20.27 9.84 3.10
C LEU A 184 20.03 11.19 3.78
N THR A 185 21.09 11.82 4.28
CA THR A 185 21.00 12.95 5.21
C THR A 185 21.72 14.21 4.74
N THR A 186 22.33 14.17 3.55
CA THR A 186 23.21 15.23 3.04
C THR A 186 24.42 15.53 3.93
N GLY A 187 24.83 14.55 4.76
CA GLY A 187 25.97 14.64 5.67
C GLY A 187 25.70 15.38 6.98
N LEU A 188 24.43 15.64 7.31
CA LEU A 188 24.00 16.43 8.48
C LEU A 188 23.05 15.66 9.41
N GLY A 189 22.82 14.37 9.17
CA GLY A 189 21.88 13.59 9.96
C GLY A 189 22.53 12.93 11.16
N ASP A 190 21.77 12.85 12.25
CA ASP A 190 22.06 11.94 13.36
C ASP A 190 21.49 10.53 13.07
N LEU A 191 21.78 9.59 13.97
CA LEU A 191 21.35 8.20 13.87
C LEU A 191 19.82 8.05 13.69
N GLU A 192 19.03 8.93 14.31
CA GLU A 192 17.56 8.89 14.23
C GLU A 192 17.08 9.34 12.85
N ILE A 193 17.62 10.45 12.34
CA ILE A 193 17.32 10.96 10.99
C ILE A 193 17.73 9.92 9.94
N GLU A 194 18.91 9.31 10.06
CA GLU A 194 19.37 8.25 9.17
C GLU A 194 18.41 7.05 9.16
N ASN A 195 18.00 6.57 10.34
CA ASN A 195 17.07 5.44 10.44
C ASN A 195 15.72 5.74 9.79
N ARG A 196 15.19 6.94 10.03
CA ARG A 196 13.93 7.38 9.44
C ARG A 196 14.03 7.50 7.91
N LYS A 197 15.14 8.02 7.40
CA LYS A 197 15.38 8.13 5.95
C LYS A 197 15.59 6.76 5.31
N ALA A 198 16.27 5.84 5.98
CA ALA A 198 16.42 4.47 5.52
C ALA A 198 15.07 3.73 5.47
N GLU A 199 14.19 3.94 6.46
CA GLU A 199 12.82 3.42 6.44
C GLU A 199 12.02 3.98 5.25
N GLU A 200 12.09 5.30 5.03
CA GLU A 200 11.45 5.97 3.88
C GLU A 200 11.95 5.39 2.56
N TRP A 201 13.26 5.21 2.41
CA TRP A 201 13.85 4.67 1.17
C TRP A 201 13.56 3.19 0.97
N ALA A 202 13.48 2.39 2.03
CA ALA A 202 13.04 1.00 1.94
C ALA A 202 11.59 0.90 1.43
N SER A 203 10.71 1.76 1.96
CA SER A 203 9.32 1.86 1.48
C SER A 203 9.26 2.32 0.03
N GLN A 204 10.00 3.37 -0.36
CA GLN A 204 10.09 3.83 -1.75
C GLN A 204 10.58 2.72 -2.69
N LEU A 205 11.61 1.97 -2.30
CA LEU A 205 12.15 0.87 -3.10
C LEU A 205 11.10 -0.22 -3.32
N GLN A 206 10.36 -0.63 -2.27
CA GLN A 206 9.26 -1.59 -2.41
C GLN A 206 8.18 -1.04 -3.35
N CYS A 207 7.70 0.19 -3.12
CA CYS A 207 6.62 0.80 -3.87
C CYS A 207 6.97 1.04 -5.35
N TRP A 208 8.19 1.47 -5.66
CA TRP A 208 8.63 1.66 -7.04
C TRP A 208 8.86 0.34 -7.77
N SER A 209 9.26 -0.71 -7.05
CA SER A 209 9.29 -2.08 -7.61
C SER A 209 7.88 -2.55 -7.97
N LEU A 210 6.91 -2.35 -7.08
CA LEU A 210 5.50 -2.63 -7.37
C LEU A 210 4.95 -1.78 -8.52
N TYR A 211 5.33 -0.50 -8.59
CA TYR A 211 4.95 0.37 -9.70
C TYR A 211 5.47 -0.16 -11.05
N LEU A 212 6.74 -0.59 -11.11
CA LEU A 212 7.30 -1.21 -12.30
C LEU A 212 6.55 -2.49 -12.69
N LEU A 213 6.27 -3.39 -11.74
CA LEU A 213 5.44 -4.57 -11.99
C LEU A 213 4.05 -4.19 -12.52
N ASN A 214 3.46 -3.14 -11.97
CA ASN A 214 2.16 -2.64 -12.38
C ASN A 214 2.14 -2.10 -13.82
N CYS A 215 3.24 -1.48 -14.28
CA CYS A 215 3.39 -1.02 -15.68
C CYS A 215 3.32 -2.18 -16.68
N PHE A 216 3.80 -3.37 -16.31
CA PHE A 216 3.66 -4.58 -17.14
C PHE A 216 2.29 -5.22 -16.98
N ALA A 217 1.83 -5.36 -15.73
CA ALA A 217 0.54 -5.97 -15.44
C ALA A 217 -0.62 -5.24 -16.13
N CYS A 218 -0.64 -3.90 -16.15
CA CYS A 218 -1.70 -3.12 -16.80
C CYS A 218 -1.75 -3.28 -18.32
N LYS A 219 -0.69 -3.86 -18.93
CA LYS A 219 -0.62 -4.20 -20.36
C LYS A 219 -0.81 -5.69 -20.63
N GLY A 220 -1.18 -6.47 -19.61
CA GLY A 220 -1.38 -7.92 -19.71
C GLY A 220 -0.09 -8.71 -19.88
N ARG A 221 1.07 -8.13 -19.57
CA ARG A 221 2.39 -8.74 -19.74
C ARG A 221 2.82 -9.46 -18.46
N SER A 222 3.57 -10.55 -18.60
CA SER A 222 4.10 -11.38 -17.49
C SER A 222 3.12 -11.78 -16.38
N LEU A 223 1.82 -11.88 -16.68
CA LEU A 223 0.80 -12.23 -15.68
C LEU A 223 1.09 -13.57 -14.99
N ASN A 224 1.61 -14.56 -15.73
CA ASN A 224 1.96 -15.87 -15.17
C ASN A 224 3.07 -15.81 -14.11
N LEU A 225 4.01 -14.86 -14.24
CA LEU A 225 5.07 -14.65 -13.27
C LEU A 225 4.53 -13.92 -12.02
N ILE A 226 3.78 -12.83 -12.24
CA ILE A 226 3.26 -11.98 -11.17
C ILE A 226 2.17 -12.71 -10.37
N CYS A 227 1.33 -13.54 -11.02
CA CYS A 227 0.26 -14.30 -10.38
C CYS A 227 0.74 -15.58 -9.68
N ASN A 228 2.05 -15.75 -9.49
CA ASN A 228 2.58 -16.86 -8.70
C ASN A 228 2.04 -16.80 -7.25
N LYS A 229 1.56 -17.94 -6.75
CA LYS A 229 1.05 -18.13 -5.39
C LYS A 229 1.96 -17.57 -4.29
N HIS A 230 3.27 -17.81 -4.37
CA HIS A 230 4.23 -17.28 -3.40
C HIS A 230 4.25 -15.75 -3.43
N PHE A 231 4.35 -15.15 -4.62
CA PHE A 231 4.41 -13.70 -4.74
C PHE A 231 3.10 -13.03 -4.32
N LEU A 232 1.94 -13.59 -4.67
CA LEU A 232 0.64 -13.07 -4.24
C LEU A 232 0.50 -13.04 -2.72
N LYS A 233 1.06 -14.04 -2.03
CA LYS A 233 1.11 -14.07 -0.56
C LYS A 233 2.02 -12.99 0.03
N GLU A 234 3.16 -12.71 -0.59
CA GLU A 234 4.03 -11.62 -0.13
C GLU A 234 3.42 -10.24 -0.43
N LEU A 235 2.82 -10.09 -1.61
CA LEU A 235 2.18 -8.85 -2.10
C LEU A 235 1.12 -8.32 -1.12
N CYS A 236 0.39 -9.24 -0.51
CA CYS A 236 -0.57 -9.01 0.56
C CYS A 236 0.01 -8.20 1.75
N GLY A 237 1.28 -8.41 2.10
CA GLY A 237 1.96 -7.70 3.18
C GLY A 237 2.56 -6.34 2.77
N MET A 238 2.59 -6.02 1.48
CA MET A 238 3.31 -4.84 0.96
C MET A 238 2.46 -3.56 1.02
N TRP A 239 2.21 -3.09 2.23
CA TRP A 239 1.40 -1.88 2.46
C TRP A 239 2.18 -0.57 2.23
N GLY A 240 3.51 -0.57 2.31
CA GLY A 240 4.34 0.65 2.20
C GLY A 240 4.34 1.54 3.47
N GLY A 241 3.50 1.22 4.45
CA GLY A 241 3.42 1.90 5.74
C GLY A 241 2.89 3.34 5.65
N LEU A 242 2.97 4.10 6.76
CA LEU A 242 2.56 5.51 6.80
C LEU A 242 3.52 6.44 6.04
N ALA A 243 4.73 5.99 5.73
CA ALA A 243 5.76 6.81 5.07
C ALA A 243 5.42 7.10 3.60
N ASN A 244 4.57 6.28 2.95
CA ASN A 244 4.22 6.44 1.55
C ASN A 244 2.71 6.29 1.32
N CYS A 245 1.92 7.19 1.92
CA CYS A 245 0.45 7.15 1.87
C CYS A 245 -0.15 7.31 0.46
N ALA A 246 0.62 7.80 -0.51
CA ALA A 246 0.17 7.95 -1.90
C ALA A 246 0.31 6.66 -2.73
N SER A 247 1.09 5.69 -2.27
CA SER A 247 1.26 4.43 -3.00
C SER A 247 0.13 3.46 -2.66
N PRO A 248 -0.56 2.88 -3.66
CA PRO A 248 -1.52 1.82 -3.43
C PRO A 248 -0.86 0.50 -3.04
N GLY A 249 0.46 0.44 -2.87
CA GLY A 249 1.19 -0.75 -2.43
C GLY A 249 0.78 -2.02 -3.19
N GLY A 250 0.68 -3.14 -2.46
CA GLY A 250 0.26 -4.42 -3.02
C GLY A 250 -1.19 -4.45 -3.51
N ILE A 251 -2.10 -3.72 -2.86
CA ILE A 251 -3.52 -3.67 -3.26
C ILE A 251 -3.69 -3.02 -4.64
N GLY A 252 -2.79 -2.08 -4.99
CA GLY A 252 -2.69 -1.50 -6.33
C GLY A 252 -2.44 -2.53 -7.42
N CYS A 253 -1.41 -3.36 -7.23
CA CYS A 253 -1.08 -4.43 -8.17
C CYS A 253 -2.21 -5.46 -8.25
N ILE A 254 -2.78 -5.87 -7.11
CA ILE A 254 -3.94 -6.79 -7.06
C ILE A 254 -5.10 -6.24 -7.90
N ARG A 255 -5.41 -4.95 -7.76
CA ARG A 255 -6.48 -4.30 -8.52
C ARG A 255 -6.24 -4.32 -10.03
N THR A 256 -5.02 -4.12 -10.48
CA THR A 256 -4.67 -4.21 -11.90
C THR A 256 -4.73 -5.64 -12.42
N LEU A 257 -4.31 -6.63 -11.63
CA LEU A 257 -4.43 -8.04 -12.02
C LEU A 257 -5.89 -8.47 -12.20
N CYS A 258 -6.84 -7.90 -11.46
CA CYS A 258 -8.27 -8.16 -11.62
C CYS A 258 -8.82 -7.77 -13.01
N ASP A 259 -8.13 -6.92 -13.77
CA ASP A 259 -8.59 -6.55 -15.12
C ASP A 259 -8.44 -7.73 -16.12
N PHE A 260 -7.60 -8.71 -15.80
CA PHE A 260 -7.31 -9.87 -16.65
C PHE A 260 -7.90 -11.17 -16.09
N LYS A 261 -8.39 -12.04 -16.98
CA LYS A 261 -9.01 -13.33 -16.59
C LYS A 261 -8.07 -14.22 -15.76
N ALA A 262 -6.86 -14.47 -16.26
CA ALA A 262 -5.85 -15.27 -15.56
C ALA A 262 -5.48 -14.68 -14.18
N GLY A 263 -5.47 -13.34 -14.07
CA GLY A 263 -5.26 -12.65 -12.81
C GLY A 263 -6.41 -12.90 -11.82
N ARG A 264 -7.66 -12.75 -12.26
CA ARG A 264 -8.84 -13.02 -11.43
C ARG A 264 -8.86 -14.45 -10.91
N GLU A 265 -8.62 -15.44 -11.77
CA GLU A 265 -8.53 -16.86 -11.39
C GLU A 265 -7.46 -17.07 -10.31
N SER A 266 -6.26 -16.53 -10.50
CA SER A 266 -5.16 -16.69 -9.56
C SER A 266 -5.44 -16.01 -8.21
N LEU A 267 -6.02 -14.82 -8.23
CA LEU A 267 -6.37 -14.06 -7.02
C LEU A 267 -7.51 -14.72 -6.23
N ALA A 268 -8.56 -15.19 -6.91
CA ALA A 268 -9.69 -15.85 -6.27
C ALA A 268 -9.28 -17.16 -5.57
N ASN A 269 -8.30 -17.87 -6.12
CA ASN A 269 -7.75 -19.10 -5.53
C ASN A 269 -6.74 -18.85 -4.40
N SER A 270 -6.37 -17.59 -4.11
CA SER A 270 -5.46 -17.23 -3.04
C SER A 270 -6.22 -16.79 -1.79
N LYS A 271 -6.21 -17.64 -0.76
CA LYS A 271 -6.91 -17.37 0.51
C LYS A 271 -6.41 -16.09 1.17
N GLU A 272 -5.09 -15.89 1.19
CA GLU A 272 -4.44 -14.72 1.78
C GLU A 272 -4.88 -13.42 1.09
N VAL A 273 -4.99 -13.43 -0.24
CA VAL A 273 -5.51 -12.29 -1.01
C VAL A 273 -6.95 -12.02 -0.63
N MET A 274 -7.80 -13.04 -0.62
CA MET A 274 -9.22 -12.88 -0.30
C MET A 274 -9.44 -12.34 1.11
N GLU A 275 -8.67 -12.81 2.10
CA GLU A 275 -8.71 -12.31 3.48
C GLU A 275 -8.34 -10.83 3.55
N ILE A 276 -7.27 -10.40 2.88
CA ILE A 276 -6.84 -8.99 2.87
C ILE A 276 -7.81 -8.09 2.14
N LEU A 277 -8.41 -8.54 1.04
CA LEU A 277 -9.47 -7.80 0.36
C LEU A 277 -10.68 -7.61 1.29
N CYS A 278 -11.07 -8.66 2.02
CA CYS A 278 -12.17 -8.61 2.99
C CYS A 278 -11.88 -7.68 4.18
N ASN A 279 -10.66 -7.72 4.73
CA ASN A 279 -10.27 -6.85 5.84
C ASN A 279 -10.14 -5.39 5.39
N THR A 280 -9.44 -5.15 4.28
CA THR A 280 -9.23 -3.80 3.74
C THR A 280 -10.55 -3.14 3.33
N SER A 281 -11.48 -3.89 2.73
CA SER A 281 -12.81 -3.36 2.34
C SER A 281 -13.66 -2.90 3.53
N ARG A 282 -13.42 -3.44 4.74
CA ARG A 282 -14.08 -3.03 5.98
C ARG A 282 -13.25 -2.05 6.83
N SER A 283 -12.04 -1.71 6.41
CA SER A 283 -11.14 -0.84 7.17
C SER A 283 -11.38 0.66 6.89
N SER A 284 -10.68 1.53 7.62
CA SER A 284 -10.58 2.96 7.32
C SER A 284 -9.36 3.33 6.44
N ASP A 285 -8.79 2.35 5.74
CA ASP A 285 -7.67 2.56 4.82
C ASP A 285 -8.11 3.37 3.58
N ASP A 286 -7.24 4.24 3.07
CA ASP A 286 -7.48 5.05 1.86
C ASP A 286 -7.75 4.19 0.61
N TRP A 287 -7.32 2.93 0.62
CA TRP A 287 -7.48 1.94 -0.43
C TRP A 287 -8.69 1.02 -0.24
N GLN A 288 -9.58 1.31 0.72
CA GLN A 288 -10.85 0.59 0.91
C GLN A 288 -11.62 0.41 -0.40
N TYR A 289 -11.67 1.44 -1.25
CA TYR A 289 -12.38 1.41 -2.53
C TYR A 289 -11.76 0.43 -3.53
N MET A 290 -10.43 0.29 -3.53
CA MET A 290 -9.74 -0.65 -4.41
C MET A 290 -10.04 -2.09 -3.98
N ALA A 291 -10.05 -2.35 -2.67
CA ALA A 291 -10.42 -3.66 -2.15
C ALA A 291 -11.86 -4.04 -2.51
N ILE A 292 -12.81 -3.11 -2.37
CA ILE A 292 -14.20 -3.30 -2.81
C ILE A 292 -14.25 -3.57 -4.32
N ASP A 293 -13.53 -2.79 -5.13
CA ASP A 293 -13.49 -3.01 -6.59
C ASP A 293 -12.98 -4.39 -6.97
N CYS A 294 -11.88 -4.84 -6.35
CA CYS A 294 -11.33 -6.17 -6.59
C CYS A 294 -12.40 -7.22 -6.31
N LEU A 295 -13.04 -7.17 -5.14
CA LEU A 295 -14.09 -8.12 -4.78
C LEU A 295 -15.27 -8.08 -5.77
N LEU A 296 -15.67 -6.89 -6.24
CA LEU A 296 -16.74 -6.77 -7.23
C LEU A 296 -16.35 -7.31 -8.61
N LEU A 297 -15.12 -7.08 -9.07
CA LEU A 297 -14.62 -7.65 -10.32
C LEU A 297 -14.56 -9.18 -10.26
N LEU A 298 -14.08 -9.72 -9.14
CA LEU A 298 -14.00 -11.16 -8.89
C LEU A 298 -15.38 -11.81 -8.74
N LEU A 299 -16.39 -11.11 -8.20
CA LEU A 299 -17.76 -11.62 -8.11
C LEU A 299 -18.53 -11.57 -9.45
N LYS A 300 -18.19 -10.62 -10.31
CA LYS A 300 -18.83 -10.46 -11.63
C LYS A 300 -18.33 -11.47 -12.66
N ASP A 301 -17.12 -11.99 -12.48
CA ASP A 301 -16.57 -13.05 -13.32
C ASP A 301 -17.21 -14.40 -12.93
N THR A 302 -17.80 -15.08 -13.91
CA THR A 302 -18.50 -16.36 -13.74
C THR A 302 -17.61 -17.47 -13.18
N ASP A 303 -16.33 -17.45 -13.51
CA ASP A 303 -15.39 -18.52 -13.20
C ASP A 303 -14.90 -18.42 -11.74
N THR A 304 -14.84 -17.20 -11.20
CA THR A 304 -14.37 -16.95 -9.83
C THR A 304 -15.49 -16.69 -8.83
N ARG A 305 -16.70 -16.37 -9.30
CA ARG A 305 -17.83 -15.91 -8.47
C ARG A 305 -18.09 -16.76 -7.24
N TYR A 306 -18.24 -18.08 -7.40
CA TYR A 306 -18.64 -18.96 -6.29
C TYR A 306 -17.51 -19.14 -5.28
N ILE A 307 -16.26 -19.16 -5.72
CA ILE A 307 -15.10 -19.20 -4.80
C ILE A 307 -15.10 -17.92 -3.96
N VAL A 308 -15.29 -16.77 -4.61
CA VAL A 308 -15.25 -15.45 -3.98
C VAL A 308 -16.45 -15.24 -3.06
N ILE A 309 -17.65 -15.68 -3.44
CA ILE A 309 -18.87 -15.49 -2.65
C ILE A 309 -18.76 -16.22 -1.30
N HIS A 310 -18.12 -17.39 -1.26
CA HIS A 310 -17.94 -18.15 -0.02
C HIS A 310 -17.12 -17.39 1.03
N THR A 311 -16.15 -16.58 0.59
CA THR A 311 -15.26 -15.83 1.49
C THR A 311 -15.71 -14.39 1.72
N ALA A 312 -16.18 -13.71 0.67
CA ALA A 312 -16.41 -12.27 0.69
C ALA A 312 -17.85 -11.86 1.04
N ALA A 313 -18.83 -12.76 0.97
CA ALA A 313 -20.24 -12.40 1.15
C ALA A 313 -20.52 -11.70 2.48
N SER A 314 -20.00 -12.22 3.60
CA SER A 314 -20.19 -11.62 4.93
C SER A 314 -19.59 -10.23 5.02
N SER A 315 -18.37 -10.05 4.49
CA SER A 315 -17.68 -8.74 4.54
C SER A 315 -18.37 -7.70 3.67
N LEU A 316 -18.87 -8.10 2.50
CA LEU A 316 -19.59 -7.22 1.58
C LEU A 316 -21.01 -6.91 2.07
N ALA A 317 -21.68 -7.85 2.75
CA ALA A 317 -22.99 -7.64 3.37
C ALA A 317 -22.96 -6.48 4.39
N ASP A 318 -21.85 -6.29 5.09
CA ASP A 318 -21.67 -5.17 6.03
C ASP A 318 -21.58 -3.79 5.34
N LEU A 319 -21.30 -3.77 4.03
CA LEU A 319 -21.05 -2.58 3.23
C LEU A 319 -22.22 -2.19 2.31
N VAL A 320 -23.32 -2.96 2.28
CA VAL A 320 -24.44 -2.76 1.33
C VAL A 320 -25.17 -1.42 1.51
N GLU A 321 -25.02 -0.78 2.66
CA GLU A 321 -25.61 0.54 2.94
C GLU A 321 -24.64 1.70 2.74
N LEU A 322 -23.42 1.41 2.26
CA LEU A 322 -22.41 2.43 1.96
C LEU A 322 -22.85 3.31 0.80
N ARG A 323 -23.14 4.58 1.09
CA ARG A 323 -23.69 5.52 0.08
C ARG A 323 -22.66 6.01 -0.92
N SER A 324 -21.48 6.35 -0.42
CA SER A 324 -20.43 6.98 -1.19
C SER A 324 -19.08 6.68 -0.58
N LEU A 325 -18.07 6.57 -1.44
CA LEU A 325 -16.68 6.41 -1.06
C LEU A 325 -15.82 7.25 -1.99
N LYS A 326 -15.14 8.27 -1.44
CA LYS A 326 -14.52 9.35 -2.21
C LYS A 326 -15.53 9.94 -3.22
N GLU A 327 -15.21 9.97 -4.51
CA GLU A 327 -16.06 10.50 -5.58
C GLU A 327 -17.17 9.53 -6.02
N ARG A 328 -17.07 8.25 -5.62
CA ARG A 328 -18.00 7.20 -6.07
C ARG A 328 -19.28 7.24 -5.26
N LYS A 329 -20.40 7.18 -5.96
CA LYS A 329 -21.75 7.13 -5.38
C LYS A 329 -22.35 5.74 -5.59
N LYS A 330 -23.36 5.38 -4.80
CA LYS A 330 -24.12 4.12 -4.92
C LYS A 330 -23.29 2.85 -4.75
N VAL A 331 -22.22 2.92 -3.95
CA VAL A 331 -21.31 1.77 -3.72
C VAL A 331 -22.06 0.56 -3.16
N GLY A 332 -22.90 0.78 -2.15
CA GLY A 332 -23.71 -0.27 -1.53
C GLY A 332 -24.75 -0.90 -2.47
N GLU A 333 -25.30 -0.14 -3.43
CA GLU A 333 -26.19 -0.68 -4.47
C GLU A 333 -25.41 -1.60 -5.42
N ALA A 334 -24.21 -1.19 -5.85
CA ALA A 334 -23.35 -2.02 -6.69
C ALA A 334 -22.93 -3.32 -5.99
N ILE A 335 -22.64 -3.26 -4.69
CA ILE A 335 -22.37 -4.45 -3.86
C ILE A 335 -23.59 -5.36 -3.80
N THR A 336 -24.77 -4.79 -3.53
CA THR A 336 -26.04 -5.53 -3.46
C THR A 336 -26.32 -6.25 -4.78
N GLN A 337 -26.15 -5.57 -5.91
CA GLN A 337 -26.35 -6.16 -7.24
C GLN A 337 -25.37 -7.31 -7.48
N ALA A 338 -24.09 -7.14 -7.16
CA ALA A 338 -23.08 -8.19 -7.35
C ALA A 338 -23.35 -9.42 -6.46
N LEU A 339 -23.74 -9.22 -5.20
CA LEU A 339 -24.07 -10.31 -4.29
C LEU A 339 -25.33 -11.06 -4.74
N LEU A 340 -26.39 -10.34 -5.08
CA LEU A 340 -27.70 -10.93 -5.34
C LEU A 340 -27.94 -11.39 -6.78
N GLN A 341 -26.97 -11.21 -7.69
CA GLN A 341 -27.10 -11.54 -9.12
C GLN A 341 -27.60 -12.97 -9.40
N ASP A 342 -27.25 -13.96 -8.58
CA ASP A 342 -27.72 -15.35 -8.71
C ASP A 342 -28.59 -15.82 -7.53
N TYR A 343 -29.01 -14.90 -6.65
CA TYR A 343 -29.66 -15.27 -5.40
C TYR A 343 -31.00 -15.99 -5.62
N HIS A 344 -31.73 -15.70 -6.69
CA HIS A 344 -32.93 -16.46 -7.08
C HIS A 344 -32.65 -17.93 -7.36
N LYS A 345 -31.47 -18.26 -7.92
CA LYS A 345 -31.07 -19.66 -8.16
C LYS A 345 -30.74 -20.38 -6.85
N ILE A 346 -30.28 -19.64 -5.84
CA ILE A 346 -29.97 -20.15 -4.50
C ILE A 346 -31.25 -20.31 -3.66
N LYS A 347 -32.16 -19.33 -3.71
CA LYS A 347 -33.38 -19.31 -2.89
C LYS A 347 -34.46 -20.27 -3.39
N TYR A 348 -34.61 -20.41 -4.70
CA TYR A 348 -35.70 -21.17 -5.32
C TYR A 348 -35.23 -22.25 -6.31
N GLY A 349 -33.95 -22.29 -6.65
CA GLY A 349 -33.37 -23.29 -7.54
C GLY A 349 -32.53 -24.33 -6.80
N ASP A 350 -31.84 -25.17 -7.56
CA ASP A 350 -31.05 -26.30 -7.04
C ASP A 350 -29.62 -25.90 -6.63
N LEU A 351 -29.24 -24.62 -6.77
CA LEU A 351 -27.89 -24.15 -6.50
C LEU A 351 -27.66 -23.96 -5.00
N LYS A 352 -26.97 -24.92 -4.36
CA LYS A 352 -26.56 -24.82 -2.96
C LYS A 352 -25.15 -24.27 -2.83
N LEU A 353 -24.94 -23.31 -1.95
CA LEU A 353 -23.60 -22.83 -1.62
C LEU A 353 -22.99 -23.74 -0.54
N SER A 354 -21.69 -24.01 -0.63
CA SER A 354 -20.99 -24.78 0.40
C SER A 354 -20.85 -24.05 1.74
N SER A 355 -20.87 -22.71 1.72
CA SER A 355 -20.71 -21.85 2.91
C SER A 355 -22.05 -21.39 3.47
N GLN A 356 -22.42 -21.90 4.65
CA GLN A 356 -23.61 -21.46 5.38
C GLN A 356 -23.57 -19.97 5.76
N ASP A 357 -22.38 -19.45 6.08
CA ASP A 357 -22.23 -18.03 6.40
C ASP A 357 -22.47 -17.15 5.18
N ALA A 358 -22.06 -17.60 3.99
CA ALA A 358 -22.35 -16.90 2.73
C ALA A 358 -23.86 -16.91 2.43
N GLU A 359 -24.54 -18.04 2.60
CA GLU A 359 -26.01 -18.11 2.43
C GLU A 359 -26.73 -17.18 3.40
N ARG A 360 -26.32 -17.15 4.68
CA ARG A 360 -26.85 -16.24 5.68
C ARG A 360 -26.64 -14.78 5.25
N ALA A 361 -25.43 -14.42 4.83
CA ALA A 361 -25.10 -13.06 4.39
C ALA A 361 -25.93 -12.62 3.16
N LEU A 362 -26.13 -13.51 2.19
CA LEU A 362 -26.98 -13.23 1.01
C LEU A 362 -28.44 -13.06 1.41
N LYS A 363 -28.95 -13.91 2.30
CA LYS A 363 -30.31 -13.79 2.83
C LYS A 363 -30.51 -12.48 3.59
N GLU A 364 -29.61 -12.15 4.52
CA GLU A 364 -29.64 -10.88 5.24
C GLU A 364 -29.61 -9.67 4.28
N THR A 365 -28.79 -9.75 3.23
CA THR A 365 -28.69 -8.70 2.21
C THR A 365 -30.00 -8.54 1.45
N TRP A 366 -30.61 -9.64 1.02
CA TRP A 366 -31.92 -9.63 0.34
C TRP A 366 -33.02 -9.07 1.25
N ASP A 367 -33.10 -9.56 2.48
CA ASP A 367 -34.12 -9.15 3.45
C ASP A 367 -34.00 -7.65 3.77
N LEU A 368 -32.78 -7.15 3.97
CA LEU A 368 -32.51 -5.74 4.27
C LEU A 368 -32.72 -4.80 3.08
N MET A 369 -32.17 -5.16 1.93
CA MET A 369 -32.06 -4.24 0.79
C MET A 369 -33.22 -4.34 -0.19
N VAL A 370 -33.96 -5.46 -0.20
CA VAL A 370 -35.07 -5.69 -1.12
C VAL A 370 -36.39 -5.76 -0.37
N GLU A 371 -36.58 -6.74 0.53
CA GLU A 371 -37.89 -6.97 1.17
C GLU A 371 -38.24 -5.84 2.14
N ARG A 372 -37.31 -5.46 3.01
CA ARG A 372 -37.53 -4.41 4.01
C ARG A 372 -37.71 -3.04 3.38
N ARG A 373 -36.97 -2.69 2.33
CA ARG A 373 -37.16 -1.42 1.61
C ARG A 373 -38.57 -1.33 1.03
N LYS A 374 -39.03 -2.37 0.33
CA LYS A 374 -40.39 -2.42 -0.22
C LYS A 374 -41.47 -2.31 0.87
N ARG A 375 -41.28 -3.02 1.99
CA ARG A 375 -42.22 -2.96 3.13
C ARG A 375 -42.29 -1.56 3.73
N GLU A 376 -41.15 -0.91 3.93
CA GLU A 376 -41.08 0.43 4.51
C GLU A 376 -41.52 1.54 3.55
N GLU A 377 -41.50 1.31 2.24
CA GLU A 377 -42.07 2.22 1.22
C GLU A 377 -43.61 2.24 1.26
N LEU A 378 -44.24 1.11 1.60
CA LEU A 378 -45.70 0.95 1.69
C LEU A 378 -46.26 1.25 3.10
N MET A 379 -45.40 1.62 4.04
CA MET A 379 -45.75 1.82 5.45
C MET A 379 -46.43 3.16 5.69
N SER A 380 -47.49 3.17 6.51
CA SER A 380 -48.20 4.40 6.87
C SER A 380 -47.37 5.28 7.82
N GLU A 381 -47.72 6.57 7.92
CA GLU A 381 -47.02 7.48 8.83
C GLU A 381 -47.25 7.13 10.30
N GLU A 382 -48.44 6.62 10.64
CA GLU A 382 -48.79 6.14 11.97
C GLU A 382 -47.94 4.92 12.35
N GLU A 383 -47.86 3.89 11.50
CA GLU A 383 -47.02 2.72 11.77
C GLU A 383 -45.55 3.12 11.91
N LEU A 384 -45.09 4.06 11.08
CA LEU A 384 -43.73 4.60 11.17
C LEU A 384 -43.48 5.30 12.50
N LYS A 385 -44.48 6.01 13.04
CA LYS A 385 -44.42 6.70 14.33
C LYS A 385 -44.42 5.70 15.50
N GLU A 386 -45.28 4.70 15.47
CA GLU A 386 -45.30 3.62 16.47
C GLU A 386 -43.96 2.88 16.54
N ARG A 387 -43.40 2.52 15.37
CA ARG A 387 -42.08 1.88 15.30
C ARG A 387 -40.97 2.78 15.84
N LYS A 388 -41.00 4.07 15.55
CA LYS A 388 -40.04 5.05 16.12
C LYS A 388 -40.06 5.03 17.64
N ASP A 389 -41.24 5.06 18.24
CA ASP A 389 -41.42 5.11 19.69
C ASP A 389 -41.02 3.78 20.34
N LEU A 390 -41.42 2.64 19.73
CA LEU A 390 -41.01 1.30 20.17
C LEU A 390 -39.48 1.09 20.11
N VAL A 391 -38.83 1.56 19.05
CA VAL A 391 -37.36 1.52 18.92
C VAL A 391 -36.70 2.38 19.99
N GLY A 392 -37.29 3.54 20.31
CA GLY A 392 -36.87 4.38 21.43
C GLY A 392 -36.88 3.63 22.77
N MET A 393 -37.98 2.93 23.06
CA MET A 393 -38.13 2.11 24.27
C MET A 393 -37.14 0.95 24.30
N LEU A 394 -37.02 0.18 23.22
CA LEU A 394 -36.09 -0.96 23.15
C LEU A 394 -34.63 -0.51 23.29
N LYS A 395 -34.25 0.65 22.75
CA LYS A 395 -32.92 1.23 22.95
C LYS A 395 -32.65 1.53 24.42
N GLN A 396 -33.61 2.14 25.12
CA GLN A 396 -33.46 2.43 26.55
C GLN A 396 -33.36 1.15 27.38
N GLU A 397 -34.19 0.16 27.06
CA GLU A 397 -34.18 -1.15 27.71
C GLU A 397 -32.86 -1.90 27.47
N GLY A 398 -32.34 -1.88 26.24
CA GLY A 398 -31.02 -2.42 25.90
C GLY A 398 -29.91 -1.73 26.70
N ASN A 399 -29.98 -0.41 26.87
CA ASN A 399 -29.04 0.34 27.69
C ASN A 399 -29.12 -0.08 29.17
N LYS A 400 -30.33 -0.25 29.73
CA LYS A 400 -30.51 -0.72 31.13
C LYS A 400 -29.91 -2.11 31.33
N LYS A 401 -30.16 -3.05 30.40
CA LYS A 401 -29.57 -4.38 30.42
C LYS A 401 -28.05 -4.35 30.31
N PHE A 402 -27.53 -3.48 29.44
CA PHE A 402 -26.08 -3.29 29.29
C PHE A 402 -25.44 -2.81 30.60
N TRP A 403 -25.99 -1.76 31.22
CA TRP A 403 -25.45 -1.19 32.46
C TRP A 403 -25.64 -2.09 33.69
N SER A 404 -26.61 -3.00 33.67
CA SER A 404 -26.79 -4.04 34.70
C SER A 404 -25.95 -5.29 34.46
N GLY A 405 -25.03 -5.29 33.48
CA GLY A 405 -24.14 -6.41 33.19
C GLY A 405 -24.79 -7.58 32.44
N GLN A 406 -26.07 -7.48 32.08
CA GLN A 406 -26.79 -8.51 31.31
C GLN A 406 -26.50 -8.36 29.81
N ILE A 407 -25.24 -8.57 29.41
CA ILE A 407 -24.73 -8.22 28.07
C ILE A 407 -25.43 -8.97 26.94
N GLU A 408 -25.65 -10.29 27.08
CA GLU A 408 -26.35 -11.10 26.07
C GLU A 408 -27.81 -10.64 25.87
N LYS A 409 -28.50 -10.30 26.97
CA LYS A 409 -29.86 -9.74 26.89
C LYS A 409 -29.86 -8.35 26.26
N ALA A 410 -28.82 -7.56 26.46
CA ALA A 410 -28.64 -6.29 25.78
C ALA A 410 -28.48 -6.51 24.26
N VAL A 411 -27.67 -7.48 23.84
CA VAL A 411 -27.51 -7.86 22.42
C VAL A 411 -28.86 -8.21 21.80
N THR A 412 -29.62 -9.13 22.42
CA THR A 412 -30.93 -9.55 21.89
C THR A 412 -31.92 -8.38 21.82
N THR A 413 -31.91 -7.49 22.82
CA THR A 413 -32.77 -6.29 22.83
C THR A 413 -32.37 -5.29 21.74
N TYR A 414 -31.07 -5.04 21.52
CA TYR A 414 -30.61 -4.18 20.43
C TYR A 414 -30.87 -4.78 19.04
N THR A 415 -30.77 -6.10 18.89
CA THR A 415 -31.14 -6.79 17.64
C THR A 415 -32.62 -6.56 17.32
N LYS A 416 -33.51 -6.79 18.28
CA LYS A 416 -34.95 -6.48 18.12
C LYS A 416 -35.19 -5.01 17.76
N ALA A 417 -34.45 -4.09 18.39
CA ALA A 417 -34.54 -2.68 18.06
C ALA A 417 -34.10 -2.40 16.62
N LEU A 418 -33.01 -3.01 16.13
CA LEU A 418 -32.54 -2.88 14.76
C LEU A 418 -33.50 -3.48 13.73
N ASP A 419 -34.13 -4.62 14.04
CA ASP A 419 -35.10 -5.28 13.17
C ASP A 419 -36.36 -4.43 12.96
N LEU A 420 -36.75 -3.66 13.97
CA LEU A 420 -37.91 -2.76 13.91
C LEU A 420 -37.56 -1.34 13.42
N CYS A 421 -36.30 -0.91 13.56
CA CYS A 421 -35.88 0.47 13.30
C CYS A 421 -35.95 0.83 11.80
N PRO A 422 -36.83 1.75 11.39
CA PRO A 422 -36.94 2.17 10.00
C PRO A 422 -35.58 2.54 9.37
N LEU A 423 -35.32 2.14 8.12
CA LEU A 423 -34.09 2.41 7.39
C LEU A 423 -33.82 3.91 7.22
N LYS A 424 -34.88 4.73 7.21
CA LYS A 424 -34.80 6.19 7.19
C LYS A 424 -34.20 6.78 8.48
N MET A 425 -34.30 6.09 9.62
CA MET A 425 -33.77 6.52 10.93
C MET A 425 -32.26 6.23 11.08
N ARG A 426 -31.47 6.81 10.19
CA ARG A 426 -30.04 6.47 10.09
C ARG A 426 -29.26 6.77 11.36
N LYS A 427 -29.55 7.88 12.04
CA LYS A 427 -28.88 8.26 13.29
C LYS A 427 -29.10 7.22 14.38
N GLU A 428 -30.33 6.75 14.54
CA GLU A 428 -30.70 5.74 15.53
C GLU A 428 -30.07 4.38 15.19
N ARG A 429 -30.08 3.98 13.92
CA ARG A 429 -29.41 2.74 13.47
C ARG A 429 -27.91 2.77 13.72
N ILE A 430 -27.23 3.88 13.46
CA ILE A 430 -25.80 4.06 13.80
C ILE A 430 -25.58 3.80 15.29
N VAL A 431 -26.40 4.40 16.16
CA VAL A 431 -26.27 4.24 17.62
C VAL A 431 -26.55 2.79 18.04
N LEU A 432 -27.61 2.17 17.52
CA LEU A 432 -27.98 0.79 17.85
C LEU A 432 -26.91 -0.22 17.44
N TYR A 433 -26.42 -0.15 16.20
CA TYR A 433 -25.29 -0.98 15.76
C TYR A 433 -24.06 -0.74 16.63
N SER A 434 -23.72 0.52 16.91
CA SER A 434 -22.55 0.82 17.74
C SER A 434 -22.70 0.27 19.16
N ASN A 435 -23.89 0.36 19.77
CA ASN A 435 -24.15 -0.16 21.12
C ASN A 435 -24.17 -1.69 21.15
N ARG A 436 -24.74 -2.35 20.14
CA ARG A 436 -24.67 -3.81 20.02
C ARG A 436 -23.23 -4.29 19.79
N GLY A 437 -22.46 -3.58 18.98
CA GLY A 437 -21.01 -3.77 18.85
C GLY A 437 -20.25 -3.59 20.16
N GLN A 438 -20.65 -2.66 21.04
CA GLN A 438 -20.06 -2.56 22.39
C GLN A 438 -20.35 -3.81 23.24
N SER A 439 -21.57 -4.33 23.17
CA SER A 439 -21.92 -5.57 23.86
C SER A 439 -21.08 -6.74 23.33
N TYR A 440 -20.91 -6.87 22.02
CA TYR A 440 -20.06 -7.91 21.44
C TYR A 440 -18.58 -7.79 21.82
N LEU A 441 -18.07 -6.57 22.02
CA LEU A 441 -16.71 -6.37 22.56
C LEU A 441 -16.57 -6.98 23.96
N LEU A 442 -17.57 -6.78 24.84
CA LEU A 442 -17.56 -7.35 26.18
C LEU A 442 -17.73 -8.88 26.17
N LEU A 443 -18.34 -9.43 25.12
CA LEU A 443 -18.44 -10.87 24.88
C LEU A 443 -17.24 -11.44 24.11
N HIS A 444 -16.20 -10.64 23.87
CA HIS A 444 -15.01 -11.03 23.12
C HIS A 444 -15.28 -11.54 21.69
N ASN A 445 -16.42 -11.18 21.07
CA ASN A 445 -16.74 -11.58 19.70
C ASN A 445 -16.28 -10.51 18.70
N ALA A 446 -14.99 -10.52 18.35
CA ALA A 446 -14.39 -9.50 17.49
C ALA A 446 -15.03 -9.38 16.09
N GLU A 447 -15.44 -10.49 15.47
CA GLU A 447 -16.03 -10.46 14.13
C GLU A 447 -17.39 -9.74 14.11
N ALA A 448 -18.24 -10.02 15.09
CA ALA A 448 -19.52 -9.33 15.24
C ALA A 448 -19.35 -7.83 15.53
N VAL A 449 -18.30 -7.45 16.28
CA VAL A 449 -17.94 -6.04 16.48
C VAL A 449 -17.56 -5.38 15.17
N ILE A 450 -16.69 -6.01 14.37
CA ILE A 450 -16.25 -5.47 13.06
C ILE A 450 -17.47 -5.30 12.15
N SER A 451 -18.37 -6.28 12.09
CA SER A 451 -19.60 -6.20 11.30
C SER A 451 -20.49 -5.03 11.73
N ASP A 452 -20.89 -4.97 13.01
CA ASP A 452 -21.79 -3.92 13.52
C ASP A 452 -21.19 -2.52 13.38
N THR A 453 -19.91 -2.36 13.71
CA THR A 453 -19.23 -1.07 13.61
C THR A 453 -19.04 -0.64 12.16
N THR A 454 -18.81 -1.58 11.22
CA THR A 454 -18.74 -1.31 9.79
C THR A 454 -20.10 -0.86 9.24
N ARG A 455 -21.20 -1.54 9.60
CA ARG A 455 -22.57 -1.12 9.23
C ARG A 455 -22.89 0.29 9.78
N ALA A 456 -22.51 0.56 11.04
CA ALA A 456 -22.65 1.89 11.63
C ALA A 456 -21.84 2.97 10.88
N LEU A 457 -20.64 2.64 10.42
CA LEU A 457 -19.78 3.56 9.68
C LEU A 457 -20.29 3.81 8.26
N CYS A 458 -20.84 2.79 7.59
CA CYS A 458 -21.47 2.93 6.26
C CYS A 458 -22.67 3.89 6.28
N LEU A 459 -23.42 3.90 7.38
CA LEU A 459 -24.56 4.82 7.59
C LEU A 459 -24.12 6.22 7.98
N SER A 460 -22.92 6.38 8.55
CA SER A 460 -22.37 7.67 8.95
C SER A 460 -21.85 8.47 7.74
N SER A 461 -21.63 9.77 7.92
CA SER A 461 -21.04 10.59 6.86
C SER A 461 -19.54 10.33 6.75
N THR A 462 -19.02 10.20 5.53
CA THR A 462 -17.56 10.09 5.28
C THR A 462 -16.79 11.28 5.86
N ALA A 463 -17.39 12.47 5.89
CA ALA A 463 -16.78 13.69 6.44
C ALA A 463 -16.79 13.77 7.97
N SER A 464 -17.63 12.96 8.63
CA SER A 464 -17.75 12.87 10.08
C SER A 464 -18.14 11.45 10.51
N PRO A 465 -17.19 10.49 10.44
CA PRO A 465 -17.46 9.11 10.81
C PRO A 465 -17.83 8.98 12.29
N HIS A 466 -18.66 7.98 12.62
CA HIS A 466 -19.10 7.78 14.00
C HIS A 466 -17.94 7.33 14.91
N ARG A 467 -17.40 8.26 15.70
CA ARG A 467 -16.20 8.07 16.52
C ARG A 467 -16.22 6.84 17.44
N LYS A 468 -17.35 6.56 18.10
CA LYS A 468 -17.45 5.38 18.98
C LYS A 468 -17.32 4.08 18.19
N SER A 469 -17.87 4.04 16.97
CA SER A 469 -17.74 2.86 16.11
C SER A 469 -16.30 2.66 15.62
N LEU A 470 -15.59 3.74 15.24
CA LEU A 470 -14.17 3.66 14.88
C LEU A 470 -13.34 3.08 16.04
N TRP A 471 -13.52 3.62 17.25
CA TRP A 471 -12.78 3.13 18.41
C TRP A 471 -13.07 1.65 18.72
N ARG A 472 -14.35 1.26 18.70
CA ARG A 472 -14.79 -0.12 18.94
C ARG A 472 -14.22 -1.07 17.89
N ARG A 473 -14.21 -0.67 16.62
CA ARG A 473 -13.66 -1.46 15.52
C ARG A 473 -12.13 -1.58 15.59
N ALA A 474 -11.43 -0.51 15.98
CA ALA A 474 -10.00 -0.56 16.24
C ALA A 474 -9.63 -1.58 17.33
N GLN A 475 -10.43 -1.67 18.39
CA GLN A 475 -10.25 -2.67 19.46
C GLN A 475 -10.49 -4.10 18.95
N ALA A 476 -11.51 -4.31 18.11
CA ALA A 476 -11.78 -5.61 17.52
C ALA A 476 -10.69 -6.04 16.51
N TYR A 477 -10.15 -5.11 15.73
CA TYR A 477 -9.00 -5.38 14.86
C TYR A 477 -7.75 -5.74 15.68
N ASP A 478 -7.50 -5.06 16.80
CA ASP A 478 -6.42 -5.44 17.72
C ASP A 478 -6.59 -6.87 18.28
N MET A 479 -7.81 -7.26 18.68
CA MET A 479 -8.11 -8.62 19.12
C MET A 479 -7.85 -9.68 18.04
N LYS A 480 -8.01 -9.31 16.75
CA LYS A 480 -7.77 -10.20 15.61
C LYS A 480 -6.31 -10.19 15.13
N GLY A 481 -5.44 -9.37 15.73
CA GLY A 481 -4.05 -9.19 15.26
C GLY A 481 -3.93 -8.36 13.97
N LEU A 482 -5.01 -7.68 13.56
CA LEU A 482 -5.08 -6.83 12.38
C LEU A 482 -4.55 -5.42 12.71
N ALA A 483 -3.24 -5.35 12.94
CA ALA A 483 -2.58 -4.15 13.47
C ALA A 483 -2.72 -2.93 12.54
N LYS A 484 -2.65 -3.16 11.22
CA LYS A 484 -2.80 -2.12 10.20
C LYS A 484 -4.20 -1.49 10.26
N GLU A 485 -5.23 -2.30 10.22
CA GLU A 485 -6.63 -1.87 10.25
C GLU A 485 -6.97 -1.17 11.57
N SER A 486 -6.44 -1.68 12.69
CA SER A 486 -6.56 -1.05 14.01
C SER A 486 -5.91 0.34 14.06
N LEU A 487 -4.69 0.47 13.50
CA LEU A 487 -3.99 1.75 13.43
C LEU A 487 -4.79 2.78 12.62
N MET A 488 -5.30 2.39 11.46
CA MET A 488 -6.11 3.28 10.60
C MET A 488 -7.36 3.79 11.31
N ASP A 489 -8.11 2.91 11.96
CA ASP A 489 -9.30 3.30 12.72
C ASP A 489 -8.94 4.24 13.90
N CYS A 490 -7.79 4.02 14.54
CA CYS A 490 -7.29 4.89 15.62
C CYS A 490 -6.90 6.28 15.12
N LEU A 491 -6.20 6.37 13.98
CA LEU A 491 -5.83 7.63 13.36
C LEU A 491 -7.08 8.42 12.93
N MET A 492 -8.05 7.75 12.32
CA MET A 492 -9.33 8.37 11.95
C MET A 492 -10.13 8.81 13.17
N PHE A 493 -10.11 8.04 14.26
CA PHE A 493 -10.74 8.41 15.52
C PHE A 493 -10.16 9.71 16.08
N ILE A 494 -8.83 9.85 16.11
CA ILE A 494 -8.16 11.08 16.58
C ILE A 494 -8.46 12.24 15.64
N HIS A 495 -8.32 12.07 14.33
CA HIS A 495 -8.59 13.11 13.36
C HIS A 495 -10.02 13.70 13.55
N GLY A 496 -11.02 12.83 13.75
CA GLY A 496 -12.38 13.24 14.03
C GLY A 496 -12.59 13.98 15.36
N ARG A 497 -11.72 13.78 16.36
CA ARG A 497 -11.74 14.57 17.63
C ARG A 497 -11.09 15.93 17.44
N MET A 498 -9.93 15.97 16.81
CA MET A 498 -9.19 17.21 16.55
C MET A 498 -10.04 18.21 15.75
N LYS A 499 -10.78 17.74 14.74
CA LYS A 499 -11.69 18.57 13.94
C LYS A 499 -12.87 19.12 14.74
N ALA A 500 -13.38 18.36 15.72
CA ALA A 500 -14.52 18.75 16.53
C ALA A 500 -14.15 19.76 17.63
N GLU A 501 -12.92 19.65 18.17
CA GLU A 501 -12.53 20.40 19.36
C GLU A 501 -12.04 21.83 19.08
N LYS A 502 -11.80 22.25 17.81
CA LYS A 502 -11.42 23.61 17.31
C LYS A 502 -10.43 24.44 18.14
N THR A 503 -9.82 23.86 19.16
CA THR A 503 -8.98 24.51 20.16
C THR A 503 -7.56 24.03 19.95
N LYS A 504 -6.59 24.93 20.14
CA LYS A 504 -5.15 24.66 19.98
C LYS A 504 -4.60 23.59 20.95
N HIS A 505 -5.44 22.99 21.81
CA HIS A 505 -5.05 22.09 22.90
C HIS A 505 -5.90 20.80 23.00
N ALA A 506 -6.53 20.36 21.91
CA ALA A 506 -7.21 19.06 21.87
C ALA A 506 -6.21 17.93 22.24
N LYS A 507 -6.38 17.35 23.44
CA LYS A 507 -5.46 16.33 23.97
C LYS A 507 -5.87 14.96 23.49
N ILE A 508 -4.92 14.21 22.93
CA ILE A 508 -5.13 12.81 22.58
C ILE A 508 -5.36 12.01 23.87
N PRO A 509 -6.47 11.27 24.01
CA PRO A 509 -6.70 10.44 25.19
C PRO A 509 -5.60 9.40 25.35
N TYR A 510 -5.13 9.19 26.59
CA TYR A 510 -4.03 8.26 26.89
C TYR A 510 -4.25 6.85 26.32
N PHE A 511 -5.48 6.32 26.44
CA PHE A 511 -5.82 5.01 25.89
C PHE A 511 -5.64 4.93 24.37
N ALA A 512 -5.91 6.02 23.64
CA ALA A 512 -5.78 6.09 22.19
C ALA A 512 -4.31 6.22 21.79
N ALA A 513 -3.54 7.06 22.50
CA ALA A 513 -2.10 7.16 22.32
C ALA A 513 -1.41 5.81 22.56
N ARG A 514 -1.79 5.08 23.63
CA ARG A 514 -1.26 3.75 23.94
C ARG A 514 -1.58 2.73 22.85
N MET A 515 -2.81 2.72 22.33
CA MET A 515 -3.20 1.82 21.23
C MET A 515 -2.42 2.15 19.96
N ILE A 516 -2.32 3.43 19.60
CA ILE A 516 -1.56 3.86 18.43
C ILE A 516 -0.10 3.47 18.56
N HIS A 517 0.53 3.70 19.71
CA HIS A 517 1.91 3.29 19.93
C HIS A 517 2.09 1.78 19.75
N LYS A 518 1.19 0.97 20.34
CA LYS A 518 1.17 -0.50 20.15
C LYS A 518 1.09 -0.87 18.67
N GLN A 519 0.14 -0.30 17.93
CA GLN A 519 -0.06 -0.66 16.53
C GLN A 519 1.02 -0.10 15.61
N MET A 520 1.56 1.10 15.88
CA MET A 520 2.70 1.64 15.15
C MET A 520 3.92 0.74 15.29
N ASN A 521 4.21 0.23 16.49
CA ASN A 521 5.32 -0.72 16.67
C ASN A 521 5.06 -2.06 15.97
N ALA A 522 3.81 -2.53 15.96
CA ALA A 522 3.44 -3.78 15.29
C ALA A 522 3.45 -3.66 13.76
N THR A 523 3.17 -2.47 13.23
CA THR A 523 3.13 -2.15 11.80
C THR A 523 4.39 -1.49 11.28
N TRP A 524 5.38 -1.24 12.16
CA TRP A 524 6.65 -0.66 11.79
C TRP A 524 7.31 -1.51 10.69
N LEU A 525 7.83 -0.85 9.66
CA LEU A 525 8.26 -1.50 8.42
C LEU A 525 9.30 -2.61 8.67
N PHE A 526 10.20 -2.39 9.63
CA PHE A 526 11.25 -3.34 9.98
C PHE A 526 10.90 -4.29 11.13
N SER A 527 9.65 -4.26 11.64
CA SER A 527 9.25 -5.01 12.85
C SER A 527 9.47 -6.52 12.75
N THR A 528 9.16 -7.13 11.60
CA THR A 528 9.35 -8.57 11.36
C THR A 528 10.81 -8.96 11.35
N VAL A 529 11.65 -8.17 10.68
CA VAL A 529 13.09 -8.41 10.53
C VAL A 529 13.81 -8.18 11.86
N ALA A 530 13.46 -7.12 12.59
CA ALA A 530 14.02 -6.82 13.90
C ALA A 530 13.73 -7.95 14.91
N LYS A 531 12.52 -8.51 14.89
CA LYS A 531 12.14 -9.65 15.76
C LYS A 531 12.88 -10.95 15.40
N SER A 532 13.16 -11.19 14.12
CA SER A 532 13.90 -12.39 13.69
C SER A 532 15.35 -12.40 14.17
N LYS A 533 16.02 -11.25 14.16
CA LYS A 533 17.42 -11.12 14.63
C LYS A 533 17.58 -11.50 16.11
N ASN A 534 16.59 -11.17 16.94
CA ASN A 534 16.59 -11.54 18.36
C ASN A 534 16.41 -13.05 18.61
N LYS A 535 15.93 -13.82 17.63
CA LYS A 535 15.85 -15.29 17.73
C LYS A 535 17.14 -15.97 17.26
N ASP A 536 17.78 -15.43 16.22
CA ASP A 536 19.04 -15.96 15.70
C ASP A 536 20.23 -15.69 16.67
N ASP A 537 20.16 -14.63 17.49
CA ASP A 537 21.13 -14.41 18.58
C ASP A 537 20.92 -15.35 19.80
N ALA A 538 19.83 -16.13 19.84
CA ALA A 538 19.53 -17.09 20.91
C ALA A 538 19.82 -18.56 20.53
N GLY A 539 20.27 -18.82 19.29
CA GLY A 539 20.58 -20.16 18.80
C GLY A 539 21.64 -20.09 17.73
N VAL A 540 22.89 -20.34 18.10
CA VAL A 540 23.97 -20.54 17.15
C VAL A 540 23.66 -21.78 16.31
N GLU A 541 23.29 -21.57 15.04
CA GLU A 541 23.67 -22.44 13.94
C GLU A 541 23.57 -21.66 12.62
N LYS A 542 24.71 -21.56 11.91
CA LYS A 542 24.81 -20.92 10.60
C LYS A 542 23.90 -21.65 9.61
N PRO A 543 22.98 -20.97 8.90
CA PRO A 543 22.27 -21.60 7.80
C PRO A 543 23.25 -21.81 6.65
N ARG A 544 23.34 -23.04 6.14
CA ARG A 544 23.94 -23.34 4.83
C ARG A 544 23.12 -22.60 3.77
N VAL A 545 23.71 -21.56 3.19
CA VAL A 545 23.18 -20.85 2.03
C VAL A 545 23.48 -21.70 0.81
N GLY A 546 22.44 -22.02 0.03
CA GLY A 546 22.61 -22.62 -1.29
C GLY A 546 23.38 -21.68 -2.20
N GLU A 547 24.43 -22.21 -2.79
CA GLU A 547 25.32 -21.58 -3.76
C GLU A 547 24.52 -21.09 -4.97
N HIS A 548 24.14 -19.82 -4.98
CA HIS A 548 23.92 -18.95 -6.15
C HIS A 548 23.54 -17.55 -5.64
N GLY A 549 24.55 -16.81 -5.15
CA GLY A 549 24.37 -15.45 -4.64
C GLY A 549 25.60 -14.79 -4.04
N GLU A 550 26.81 -15.33 -4.29
CA GLU A 550 28.05 -14.82 -3.68
C GLU A 550 28.67 -13.60 -4.39
N ASP A 551 28.10 -13.13 -5.51
CA ASP A 551 28.62 -11.96 -6.25
C ASP A 551 27.99 -10.61 -5.87
N LEU A 552 27.06 -10.56 -4.90
CA LEU A 552 26.27 -9.36 -4.56
C LEU A 552 26.80 -8.53 -3.37
N CYS A 553 28.08 -8.67 -2.99
CA CYS A 553 28.57 -8.12 -1.71
C CYS A 553 30.04 -7.69 -1.58
N GLN A 554 30.89 -7.73 -2.61
CA GLN A 554 32.30 -7.33 -2.41
C GLN A 554 32.50 -5.81 -2.32
N VAL A 555 31.72 -5.02 -3.07
CA VAL A 555 31.90 -3.56 -3.17
C VAL A 555 31.58 -2.87 -1.84
N THR A 556 30.52 -3.28 -1.14
CA THR A 556 30.12 -2.66 0.14
C THR A 556 31.03 -2.99 1.31
N GLU A 557 31.77 -4.11 1.27
CA GLU A 557 32.73 -4.48 2.31
C GLU A 557 34.07 -3.74 2.11
N GLU A 558 34.56 -3.65 0.88
CA GLU A 558 35.78 -2.87 0.56
C GLU A 558 35.59 -1.35 0.73
N ILE A 559 34.39 -0.82 0.48
CA ILE A 559 34.07 0.57 0.80
C ILE A 559 34.21 0.84 2.30
N LYS A 560 33.98 -0.16 3.17
CA LYS A 560 34.20 -0.01 4.62
C LYS A 560 35.68 -0.04 4.96
N GLU A 561 36.46 -0.90 4.32
CA GLU A 561 37.90 -1.00 4.56
C GLU A 561 38.64 0.28 4.15
N ARG A 562 38.30 0.88 3.01
CA ARG A 562 38.97 2.12 2.54
C ARG A 562 38.51 3.40 3.23
N ASN A 563 37.29 3.45 3.78
CA ASN A 563 36.81 4.60 4.56
C ASN A 563 37.26 4.58 6.03
N GLY A 564 37.96 3.52 6.47
CA GLY A 564 38.62 3.47 7.78
C GLY A 564 40.02 4.10 7.81
N GLU A 565 40.55 4.54 6.66
CA GLU A 565 41.87 5.15 6.51
C GLU A 565 41.79 6.63 6.11
N TRP A 566 40.95 7.45 6.76
CA TRP A 566 41.05 8.92 6.72
C TRP A 566 40.58 9.55 8.03
#